data_AF-A0A6F8SXP8-F1
#
_entry.id   AF-A0A6F8SXP8-F1
#
_cell.length_a   1.000
_cell.length_b   1.000
_cell.length_c   1.000
_cell.angle_alpha   90.00
_cell.angle_beta   90.00
_cell.angle_gamma   90.00
#
_symmetry.space_group_name_H-M   'P 1'
#
loop_
_entity.id
_entity.type
_entity.pdbx_description
1 polymer ?
#
loop_
_entity_poly.entity_id
_entity_poly.type
_entity_poly.pdbx_seq_one_letter_code
_entity_poly.pdbx_strand_id
1 'polypeptide(L)'
;MLDIGFLELMLIGIVALLVLGPERLPKAARTTGLWIGKIKRTVSGMQREISAQLEAEELRQKLNEQQKKLDDSLKKAKQDVESIAESPEPSGQTTKRPQATEQRVANASARLDDALKTVREEGTPTTKTADHHKDSNPQ
;
A
#
# COMPACT_ATOMS: atom_id res chain seq x y z
N MET A 1 -18.95 -25.41 9.28
CA MET A 1 -19.55 -24.06 9.19
C MET A 1 -19.65 -23.57 10.62
N LEU A 2 -19.03 -22.43 10.94
CA LEU A 2 -19.15 -21.84 12.27
C LEU A 2 -20.32 -20.87 12.22
N ASP A 3 -21.53 -21.40 12.24
CA ASP A 3 -22.77 -20.65 12.44
C ASP A 3 -22.86 -20.22 13.90
N ILE A 4 -21.88 -19.43 14.36
CA ILE A 4 -21.88 -18.83 15.69
C ILE A 4 -22.50 -17.45 15.54
N GLY A 5 -23.81 -17.38 15.77
CA GLY A 5 -24.52 -16.12 15.90
C GLY A 5 -24.32 -15.48 17.26
N PHE A 6 -24.80 -14.24 17.39
CA PHE A 6 -24.83 -13.55 18.68
C PHE A 6 -25.62 -14.34 19.73
N LEU A 7 -26.70 -15.01 19.33
CA LEU A 7 -27.52 -15.83 20.22
C LEU A 7 -26.78 -17.06 20.75
N GLU A 8 -26.03 -17.81 19.93
CA GLU A 8 -25.22 -18.93 20.44
C GLU A 8 -24.15 -18.45 21.42
N LEU A 9 -23.47 -17.34 21.13
CA LEU A 9 -22.49 -16.75 22.05
C LEU A 9 -23.11 -16.37 23.40
N MET A 10 -24.32 -15.80 23.39
CA MET A 10 -25.05 -15.45 24.61
C MET A 10 -25.42 -16.71 25.42
N LEU A 11 -25.92 -17.76 24.75
CA LEU A 11 -26.26 -19.03 25.39
C LEU A 11 -25.02 -19.67 26.06
N ILE A 12 -23.91 -19.75 25.33
CA ILE A 12 -22.64 -20.27 25.87
C ILE A 12 -22.16 -19.41 27.04
N GLY A 13 -22.30 -18.09 26.96
CA GLY A 13 -21.99 -17.16 28.04
C GLY A 13 -22.79 -17.46 29.31
N ILE A 14 -24.10 -17.67 29.19
CA ILE A 14 -24.97 -18.02 30.32
C ILE A 14 -24.55 -19.37 30.93
N VAL A 15 -24.31 -20.39 30.10
CA VAL A 15 -23.85 -21.70 30.58
C VAL A 15 -22.49 -21.59 31.28
N ALA A 16 -21.56 -20.82 30.73
CA ALA A 16 -20.27 -20.58 31.34
C ALA A 16 -20.40 -19.84 32.68
N LEU A 17 -21.32 -18.88 32.80
CA LEU A 17 -21.62 -18.19 34.06
C LEU A 17 -22.20 -19.15 35.11
N LEU A 18 -23.03 -20.11 34.71
CA LEU A 18 -23.58 -21.13 35.61
C LEU A 18 -22.52 -22.13 36.10
N VAL A 19 -21.71 -22.65 35.18
CA VAL A 19 -20.72 -23.69 35.49
C VAL A 19 -19.52 -23.13 36.26
N LEU A 20 -18.97 -22.03 35.76
CA LEU A 20 -17.75 -21.44 36.31
C LEU A 20 -18.06 -20.40 37.39
N GLY A 21 -19.23 -19.77 37.33
CA GLY A 21 -19.64 -18.68 38.20
C GLY A 21 -19.32 -17.30 37.60
N PRO A 22 -20.15 -16.27 37.89
CA PRO A 22 -19.99 -14.92 37.36
C PRO A 22 -18.68 -14.23 37.80
N GLU A 23 -18.12 -14.60 38.95
CA GLU A 23 -16.87 -14.03 39.44
C GLU A 23 -15.63 -14.63 38.78
N ARG A 24 -15.73 -15.88 38.28
CA ARG A 24 -14.58 -16.66 37.82
C ARG A 24 -14.42 -16.61 36.29
N LEU A 25 -15.52 -16.50 35.56
CA LEU A 25 -15.53 -16.29 34.10
C LEU A 25 -14.65 -15.10 33.66
N PRO A 26 -14.79 -13.87 34.21
CA PRO A 26 -13.96 -12.75 33.79
C PRO A 26 -12.48 -12.99 34.07
N LYS A 27 -12.13 -13.73 35.13
CA LYS A 27 -10.75 -14.10 35.44
C LYS A 27 -10.19 -15.11 34.44
N ALA A 28 -10.99 -16.10 34.04
CA ALA A 28 -10.63 -17.07 33.00
C ALA A 28 -10.46 -16.40 31.63
N ALA A 29 -11.42 -15.57 31.22
CA ALA A 29 -11.36 -14.83 29.95
C ALA A 29 -10.12 -13.92 29.87
N ARG A 30 -9.78 -13.23 30.97
CA ARG A 30 -8.53 -12.45 31.06
C ARG A 30 -7.31 -13.33 30.87
N THR A 31 -7.23 -14.47 31.55
CA THR A 31 -6.08 -15.37 31.48
C THR A 31 -5.90 -15.94 30.07
N THR A 32 -6.97 -16.50 29.51
CA THR A 32 -7.00 -17.03 28.14
C THR A 32 -6.70 -15.94 27.12
N GLY A 33 -7.26 -14.73 27.30
CA GLY A 33 -6.99 -13.58 26.46
C GLY A 33 -5.52 -13.15 26.49
N LEU A 34 -4.87 -13.14 27.66
CA LEU A 34 -3.44 -12.89 27.77
C LEU A 34 -2.63 -13.94 27.01
N TRP A 35 -3.00 -15.22 27.11
CA TRP A 35 -2.29 -16.32 26.43
C TRP A 35 -2.44 -16.22 24.91
N ILE A 36 -3.67 -16.04 24.41
CA ILE A 36 -3.94 -15.79 22.98
C ILE A 36 -3.16 -14.55 22.51
N GLY A 37 -3.16 -13.48 23.30
CA GLY A 37 -2.46 -12.24 22.96
C GLY A 37 -0.95 -12.43 22.84
N LYS A 38 -0.34 -13.19 23.76
CA LYS A 38 1.09 -13.53 23.73
C LYS A 38 1.43 -14.37 22.50
N ILE A 39 0.65 -15.41 22.22
CA ILE A 39 0.84 -16.25 21.03
C ILE A 39 0.73 -15.40 19.76
N LYS A 40 -0.32 -14.59 19.63
CA LYS A 40 -0.52 -13.68 18.50
C LYS A 40 0.68 -12.76 18.32
N ARG A 41 1.19 -12.15 19.40
CA ARG A 41 2.36 -11.25 19.37
C ARG A 41 3.60 -11.98 18.87
N THR A 42 3.85 -13.20 19.34
CA THR A 42 4.99 -14.02 18.90
C THR A 42 4.87 -14.39 17.43
N VAL A 43 3.69 -14.84 16.98
CA VAL A 43 3.42 -15.18 15.58
C VAL A 43 3.58 -13.96 14.68
N SER A 44 3.08 -12.79 15.09
CA SER A 44 3.27 -11.54 14.35
C SER A 44 4.74 -11.09 14.28
N GLY A 45 5.52 -11.34 15.33
CA GLY A 45 6.97 -11.09 15.33
C GLY A 45 7.70 -12.01 14.36
N MET A 46 7.39 -13.31 14.41
CA MET A 46 7.94 -14.31 13.49
C MET A 46 7.54 -14.02 12.03
N GLN A 47 6.29 -13.70 11.76
CA GLN A 47 5.85 -13.28 10.43
C GLN A 47 6.64 -12.08 9.94
N ARG A 48 6.93 -11.10 10.80
CA ARG A 48 7.69 -9.91 10.42
C ARG A 48 9.16 -10.22 10.11
N GLU A 49 9.77 -11.15 10.84
CA GLU A 49 11.14 -11.63 10.56
C GLU A 49 11.19 -12.53 9.32
N ILE A 50 10.21 -13.42 9.15
CA ILE A 50 10.09 -14.33 8.01
C ILE A 50 9.77 -13.54 6.74
N SER A 51 8.86 -12.57 6.80
CA SER A 51 8.60 -11.67 5.67
C SER A 51 9.82 -10.83 5.32
N ALA A 52 10.61 -10.38 6.29
CA ALA A 52 11.86 -9.66 6.02
C ALA A 52 12.93 -10.57 5.37
N GLN A 53 12.96 -11.87 5.71
CA GLN A 53 13.88 -12.84 5.11
C GLN A 53 13.42 -13.29 3.72
N LEU A 54 12.12 -13.54 3.53
CA LEU A 54 11.53 -13.87 2.23
C LEU A 54 11.58 -12.68 1.27
N GLU A 55 11.34 -11.45 1.73
CA GLU A 55 11.58 -10.26 0.93
C GLU A 55 13.04 -10.17 0.49
N ALA A 56 14.00 -10.50 1.36
CA ALA A 56 15.42 -10.46 1.00
C ALA A 56 15.78 -11.53 -0.06
N GLU A 57 15.18 -12.72 -0.01
CA GLU A 57 15.38 -13.78 -1.02
C GLU A 57 14.68 -13.48 -2.34
N GLU A 58 13.43 -13.04 -2.31
CA GLU A 58 12.70 -12.64 -3.52
C GLU A 58 13.32 -11.40 -4.18
N LEU A 59 13.82 -10.45 -3.39
CA LEU A 59 14.52 -9.27 -3.89
C LEU A 59 15.87 -9.66 -4.51
N ARG A 60 16.61 -10.61 -3.92
CA ARG A 60 17.83 -11.17 -4.54
C ARG A 60 17.55 -11.85 -5.87
N GLN A 61 16.47 -12.62 -5.97
CA GLN A 61 16.12 -13.32 -7.20
C GLN A 61 15.70 -12.32 -8.30
N LYS A 62 14.91 -11.30 -7.96
CA LYS A 62 14.56 -10.21 -8.88
C LYS A 62 15.80 -9.42 -9.34
N LEU A 63 16.75 -9.14 -8.44
CA LEU A 63 18.00 -8.44 -8.79
C LEU A 63 18.91 -9.28 -9.71
N ASN A 64 19.02 -10.58 -9.48
CA ASN A 64 19.79 -11.49 -10.36
C ASN A 64 19.17 -11.59 -11.76
N GLU A 65 17.84 -11.68 -11.85
CA GLU A 65 17.16 -11.68 -13.14
C GLU A 65 17.33 -10.35 -13.89
N GLN A 66 17.31 -9.23 -13.17
CA GLN A 66 17.59 -7.91 -13.76
C GLN A 66 19.04 -7.81 -14.23
N GLN A 67 20.02 -8.25 -13.44
CA GLN A 67 21.43 -8.28 -13.85
C GLN A 67 21.64 -9.10 -15.12
N LYS A 68 21.04 -10.29 -15.20
CA LYS A 68 21.15 -11.14 -16.39
C LYS A 68 20.55 -10.50 -17.64
N LYS A 69 19.39 -9.84 -17.50
CA LYS A 69 18.77 -9.06 -18.58
C LYS A 69 19.61 -7.85 -19.00
N LEU A 70 20.26 -7.18 -18.05
CA LEU A 70 21.18 -6.08 -18.33
C LEU A 70 22.41 -6.57 -19.07
N ASP A 71 23.04 -7.65 -18.63
CA ASP A 71 24.18 -8.27 -19.31
C ASP A 71 23.83 -8.70 -20.74
N ASP A 72 22.68 -9.36 -20.94
CA ASP A 72 22.21 -9.73 -22.28
C ASP A 72 21.96 -8.51 -23.17
N SER A 73 21.41 -7.44 -22.60
CA SER A 73 21.18 -6.17 -23.30
C SER A 73 22.49 -5.45 -23.63
N LEU A 74 23.48 -5.49 -22.73
CA LEU A 74 24.81 -4.94 -22.96
C LEU A 74 25.57 -5.76 -24.01
N LYS A 75 25.39 -7.08 -24.03
CA LYS A 75 25.97 -7.96 -25.04
C LYS A 75 25.37 -7.69 -26.42
N LYS A 76 24.05 -7.52 -26.51
CA LYS A 76 23.37 -7.10 -27.73
C LYS A 76 23.81 -5.70 -28.16
N ALA A 77 23.86 -4.73 -27.26
CA ALA A 77 24.31 -3.38 -27.58
C ALA A 77 25.77 -3.37 -28.06
N LYS A 78 26.66 -4.18 -27.45
CA LYS A 78 28.02 -4.37 -27.96
C LYS A 78 28.01 -4.96 -29.36
N GLN A 79 27.21 -5.98 -29.60
CA GLN A 79 27.11 -6.63 -30.91
C GLN A 79 26.51 -5.72 -31.99
N ASP A 80 25.53 -4.90 -31.63
CA ASP A 80 24.93 -3.89 -32.51
C ASP A 80 25.92 -2.76 -32.80
N VAL A 81 26.66 -2.29 -31.79
CA VAL A 81 27.73 -1.28 -31.95
C VAL A 81 28.89 -1.83 -32.77
N GLU A 82 29.26 -3.09 -32.60
CA GLU A 82 30.30 -3.76 -33.41
C GLU A 82 29.82 -3.94 -34.86
N SER A 83 28.55 -4.30 -35.06
CA SER A 83 27.94 -4.38 -36.40
C SER A 83 27.80 -3.00 -37.08
N ILE A 84 27.56 -1.94 -36.31
CA ILE A 84 27.51 -0.54 -36.78
C ILE A 84 28.93 0.01 -37.01
N ALA A 85 29.91 -0.38 -36.20
CA ALA A 85 31.31 -0.03 -36.44
C ALA A 85 31.86 -0.70 -37.71
N GLU A 86 31.27 -1.83 -38.12
CA GLU A 86 31.57 -2.53 -39.36
C GLU A 86 30.73 -2.05 -40.57
N SER A 87 29.74 -1.16 -40.37
CA SER A 87 28.96 -0.52 -41.45
C SER A 87 28.82 1.00 -41.23
N PRO A 88 29.61 1.84 -41.92
CA PRO A 88 29.63 3.27 -41.67
C PRO A 88 28.53 3.99 -42.46
N GLU A 89 27.35 4.23 -41.89
CA GLU A 89 26.39 5.20 -42.44
C GLU A 89 25.58 5.88 -41.30
N PRO A 90 25.64 7.22 -41.11
CA PRO A 90 24.94 7.92 -40.04
C PRO A 90 23.63 8.56 -40.55
N SER A 91 22.53 8.39 -39.82
CA SER A 91 21.39 9.30 -39.96
C SER A 91 20.65 9.45 -38.64
N GLY A 92 20.83 10.62 -38.02
CA GLY A 92 20.17 11.01 -36.78
C GLY A 92 18.74 11.52 -37.03
N GLN A 93 17.93 11.53 -35.97
CA GLN A 93 16.71 12.32 -35.87
C GLN A 93 16.32 12.50 -34.39
N THR A 94 16.52 13.71 -33.86
CA THR A 94 15.50 14.70 -33.49
C THR A 94 14.85 14.49 -32.12
N THR A 95 15.38 15.17 -31.10
CA THR A 95 14.65 15.47 -29.84
C THR A 95 14.33 16.96 -29.79
N LYS A 96 13.07 17.33 -30.08
CA LYS A 96 12.50 18.65 -29.78
C LYS A 96 11.46 18.49 -28.66
N ARG A 97 11.77 18.89 -27.42
CA ARG A 97 10.74 19.10 -26.37
C ARG A 97 11.23 19.94 -25.17
N PRO A 98 11.16 21.28 -25.23
CA PRO A 98 11.27 22.13 -24.03
C PRO A 98 9.92 22.66 -23.51
N GLN A 99 8.87 22.75 -24.34
CA GLN A 99 7.69 23.58 -24.02
C GLN A 99 6.66 22.95 -23.06
N ALA A 100 6.65 21.63 -22.87
CA ALA A 100 5.65 20.96 -22.02
C ALA A 100 5.94 21.08 -20.51
N THR A 101 7.17 21.42 -20.13
CA THR A 101 7.60 21.48 -18.72
C THR A 101 7.21 22.80 -18.07
N GLU A 102 7.36 23.91 -18.79
CA GLU A 102 7.08 25.27 -18.29
C GLU A 102 5.61 25.44 -17.91
N GLN A 103 4.70 24.88 -18.72
CA GLN A 103 3.26 24.97 -18.49
C GLN A 103 2.79 24.10 -17.32
N ARG A 104 3.49 22.99 -17.04
CA ARG A 104 3.21 22.15 -15.85
C ARG A 104 3.67 22.82 -14.56
N VAL A 105 4.80 23.54 -14.60
CA VAL A 105 5.35 24.24 -13.43
C VAL A 105 4.47 25.45 -13.06
N ALA A 106 4.01 26.23 -14.04
CA ALA A 106 3.11 27.36 -13.81
C ALA A 106 1.75 26.95 -13.19
N ASN A 107 1.21 25.82 -13.63
CA ASN A 107 -0.05 25.30 -13.09
C ASN A 107 0.11 24.73 -11.68
N ALA A 108 1.30 24.23 -11.32
CA ALA A 108 1.59 23.73 -9.99
C ALA A 108 1.75 24.87 -8.96
N SER A 109 2.42 25.96 -9.34
CA SER A 109 2.58 27.13 -8.48
C SER A 109 1.25 27.81 -8.17
N ALA A 110 0.37 27.97 -9.17
CA ALA A 110 -0.95 28.58 -8.96
C ALA A 110 -1.83 27.80 -7.94
N ARG A 111 -1.71 26.47 -7.88
CA ARG A 111 -2.45 25.65 -6.91
C ARG A 111 -1.87 25.68 -5.50
N LEU A 112 -0.57 25.93 -5.37
CA LEU A 112 0.10 26.05 -4.09
C LEU A 112 -0.23 27.39 -3.41
N ASP A 113 -0.31 28.47 -4.17
CA ASP A 113 -0.72 29.79 -3.66
C ASP A 113 -2.18 29.80 -3.16
N ASP A 114 -3.08 29.14 -3.89
CA ASP A 114 -4.50 29.02 -3.50
C ASP A 114 -4.64 28.20 -2.20
N ALA A 115 -3.88 27.09 -2.08
CA ALA A 115 -3.81 26.26 -0.88
C ALA A 115 -3.22 27.00 0.33
N LEU A 116 -2.22 27.87 0.13
CA LEU A 116 -1.66 28.67 1.22
C LEU A 116 -2.62 29.76 1.70
N LYS A 117 -3.45 30.30 0.79
CA LYS A 117 -4.41 31.35 1.12
C LYS A 117 -5.61 30.81 1.90
N THR A 118 -6.11 29.62 1.57
CA THR A 118 -7.16 28.94 2.37
C THR A 118 -6.70 28.57 3.78
N VAL A 119 -5.42 28.21 3.97
CA VAL A 119 -4.86 27.91 5.30
C VAL A 119 -4.58 29.17 6.13
N ARG A 120 -4.37 30.32 5.48
CA ARG A 120 -4.10 31.60 6.15
C ARG A 120 -5.35 32.27 6.72
N GLU A 121 -6.50 32.10 6.06
CA GLU A 121 -7.76 32.75 6.45
C GLU A 121 -8.65 31.89 7.37
N GLU A 122 -8.55 30.55 7.32
CA GLU A 122 -9.38 29.67 8.15
C GLU A 122 -8.57 28.89 9.19
N GLY A 123 -8.62 29.34 10.44
CA GLY A 123 -8.37 28.48 11.59
C GLY A 123 -9.42 27.36 11.63
N THR A 124 -8.96 26.13 11.83
CA THR A 124 -9.68 24.85 12.01
C THR A 124 -10.35 24.22 10.77
N PRO A 125 -9.94 23.01 10.34
CA PRO A 125 -10.67 22.24 9.35
C PRO A 125 -11.87 21.56 10.03
N THR A 126 -13.04 22.18 10.00
CA THR A 126 -14.29 21.46 10.22
C THR A 126 -14.69 20.77 8.93
N THR A 127 -14.46 19.46 8.91
CA THR A 127 -15.20 18.47 8.12
C THR A 127 -16.68 18.85 8.07
N LYS A 128 -17.19 19.27 6.91
CA LYS A 128 -18.63 19.34 6.66
C LYS A 128 -18.97 18.75 5.30
N THR A 129 -19.18 17.44 5.35
CA THR A 129 -20.23 16.75 4.60
C THR A 129 -21.48 17.61 4.45
N ALA A 130 -21.85 17.91 3.20
CA ALA A 130 -23.23 18.06 2.71
C ALA A 130 -23.11 18.22 1.18
N ASP A 131 -23.46 17.19 0.41
CA ASP A 131 -24.81 17.03 -0.16
C ASP A 131 -25.24 18.25 -0.97
N HIS A 132 -25.10 18.15 -2.29
CA HIS A 132 -26.20 17.91 -3.22
C HIS A 132 -25.74 18.26 -4.64
N HIS A 133 -26.11 17.44 -5.62
CA HIS A 133 -27.07 17.82 -6.65
C HIS A 133 -26.85 16.97 -7.91
N LYS A 134 -27.77 16.05 -8.18
CA LYS A 134 -28.40 16.06 -9.50
C LYS A 134 -29.77 15.40 -9.45
N ASP A 135 -30.77 16.25 -9.27
CA ASP A 135 -32.14 15.96 -9.71
C ASP A 135 -32.14 15.77 -11.22
N SER A 136 -32.49 14.55 -11.63
CA SER A 136 -33.66 14.21 -12.44
C SER A 136 -34.23 15.35 -13.32
N ASN A 137 -33.91 15.32 -14.62
CA ASN A 137 -34.68 15.96 -15.68
C ASN A 137 -35.77 14.98 -16.16
N PRO A 138 -37.04 15.42 -16.29
CA PRO A 138 -37.92 14.82 -17.30
C PRO A 138 -38.43 15.87 -18.30
N GLN A 139 -38.52 15.40 -19.55
CA GLN A 139 -39.05 16.04 -20.78
C GLN A 139 -38.07 16.96 -21.51
#